data_AF-A0A165Q534-F1
#
_entry.id   AF-A0A165Q534-F1
#
_cell.length_a   1.000
_cell.length_b   1.000
_cell.length_c   1.000
_cell.angle_alpha   90.00
_cell.angle_beta   90.00
_cell.angle_gamma   90.00
#
_symmetry.space_group_name_H-M   'P 1'
#
loop_
_entity.id
_entity.type
_entity.pdbx_description
1 polymer ?
#
loop_
_entity_poly.entity_id
_entity_poly.type
_entity_poly.pdbx_seq_one_letter_code
_entity_poly.pdbx_strand_id
1 'polypeptide(L)'
;MFLLSHIYIVLALQLGSVLGVALRPYDSLAGLTRQEVDAFARSVKVVGGQPAPPVIADTSSKLVNDKEHPWLPLAPGQQRGPCPGLNTLASHGYLPRSGVATPAQIVTALTYGSFLVDGNPLTNLMSIGSTSSLTGAAPPKPALVSGLSTHGTFEGDASMTRSDAFLGDNHSFNETLFDQLVQISKEVGGGKYNITAATEMRFQRFQDSVARNPTFNFANPRFATAFAETAFPLAFFIDGRDKSLALDLDVMRGFFKDSSMPPDFHRRDGASDAGDSEFDIIQLSHNYFPGFNNGTGGSCISLTMHQFVNTTMELYPNPQGALRRALNVNLDNFFIPVSSDCAQLHPFP
;
A
#
# COMPACT_ATOMS: atom_id res chain seq x y z
N MET A 1 -0.15 -24.45 48.59
CA MET A 1 -0.98 -23.23 48.55
C MET A 1 -0.47 -22.31 47.43
N PHE A 2 -0.29 -22.79 46.20
CA PHE A 2 -1.31 -23.03 45.14
C PHE A 2 -2.29 -21.88 44.84
N LEU A 3 -2.24 -20.76 45.58
CA LEU A 3 -3.14 -19.61 45.38
C LEU A 3 -2.47 -18.37 44.77
N LEU A 4 -1.15 -18.36 44.60
CA LEU A 4 -0.44 -17.22 44.01
C LEU A 4 -0.17 -17.36 42.50
N SER A 5 -0.27 -18.57 41.94
CA SER A 5 -0.11 -18.80 40.49
C SER A 5 -1.40 -18.61 39.68
N HIS A 6 -2.55 -18.55 40.34
CA HIS A 6 -3.86 -18.41 39.67
C HIS A 6 -4.28 -16.96 39.46
N ILE A 7 -3.69 -15.99 40.18
CA ILE A 7 -4.04 -14.57 40.04
C ILE A 7 -3.37 -13.94 38.80
N TYR A 8 -2.20 -14.43 38.38
CA TYR A 8 -1.56 -13.99 37.13
C TYR A 8 -2.18 -14.63 35.87
N ILE A 9 -2.77 -15.82 35.99
CA ILE A 9 -3.45 -16.48 34.86
C ILE A 9 -4.86 -15.92 34.67
N VAL A 10 -5.54 -15.49 35.74
CA VAL A 10 -6.88 -14.86 35.64
C VAL A 10 -6.81 -13.40 35.17
N LEU A 11 -5.75 -12.63 35.48
CA LEU A 11 -5.54 -11.32 34.83
C LEU A 11 -5.09 -11.43 33.36
N ALA A 12 -4.40 -12.52 32.99
CA ALA A 12 -4.08 -12.81 31.58
C ALA A 12 -5.30 -13.29 30.77
N LEU A 13 -6.38 -13.75 31.42
CA LEU A 13 -7.63 -14.18 30.79
C LEU A 13 -8.75 -13.13 30.85
N GLN A 14 -8.63 -12.08 31.67
CA GLN A 14 -9.63 -10.99 31.76
C GLN A 14 -9.28 -9.72 30.98
N LEU A 15 -8.12 -9.68 30.29
CA LEU A 15 -7.90 -8.78 29.15
C LEU A 15 -8.14 -9.47 27.79
N GLY A 16 -8.50 -10.76 27.81
CA GLY A 16 -8.98 -11.53 26.65
C GLY A 16 -10.40 -11.18 26.19
N SER A 17 -10.97 -10.09 26.72
CA SER A 17 -12.32 -9.60 26.39
C SER A 17 -12.34 -8.10 26.09
N VAL A 18 -11.36 -7.64 25.32
CA VAL A 18 -11.61 -6.61 24.30
C VAL A 18 -11.30 -7.26 22.95
N LEU A 19 -12.09 -8.30 22.63
CA LEU A 19 -12.31 -8.76 21.25
C LEU A 19 -13.10 -7.66 20.52
N GLY A 20 -12.35 -6.63 20.22
CA GLY A 20 -12.70 -5.46 19.45
C GLY A 20 -11.35 -4.88 19.12
N VAL A 21 -10.64 -5.51 18.17
CA VAL A 21 -9.66 -4.78 17.38
C VAL A 21 -10.44 -3.62 16.79
N ALA A 22 -10.36 -2.50 17.49
CA ALA A 22 -11.15 -1.32 17.24
C ALA A 22 -10.48 -0.62 16.07
N LEU A 23 -10.93 -0.98 14.87
CA LEU A 23 -11.08 -0.15 13.68
C LEU A 23 -11.96 -0.96 12.71
N ARG A 24 -13.26 -0.66 12.63
CA ARG A 24 -14.02 -0.96 11.40
C ARG A 24 -14.28 0.38 10.70
N PRO A 25 -13.42 0.86 9.79
CA PRO A 25 -13.69 2.06 9.02
C PRO A 25 -14.05 1.67 7.58
N TYR A 26 -15.13 0.90 7.42
CA TYR A 26 -15.82 0.55 6.17
C TYR A 26 -15.21 1.05 4.85
N ASP A 27 -14.60 0.11 4.16
CA ASP A 27 -13.86 0.24 2.92
C ASP A 27 -14.77 0.46 1.71
N SER A 28 -14.32 1.24 0.73
CA SER A 28 -14.94 1.51 -0.56
C SER A 28 -16.48 1.64 -0.54
N LEU A 29 -17.23 0.57 -0.85
CA LEU A 29 -18.71 0.47 -0.82
C LEU A 29 -19.22 -0.58 0.16
N ALA A 30 -18.36 -1.07 1.06
CA ALA A 30 -18.64 -2.12 2.02
C ALA A 30 -19.65 -1.70 3.11
N GLY A 31 -20.40 -2.69 3.61
CA GLY A 31 -21.40 -2.46 4.66
C GLY A 31 -22.72 -1.83 4.17
N LEU A 32 -22.84 -1.52 2.88
CA LEU A 32 -24.11 -1.08 2.28
C LEU A 32 -25.01 -2.26 1.91
N THR A 33 -26.31 -2.07 2.11
CA THR A 33 -27.33 -2.97 1.56
C THR A 33 -27.39 -2.84 0.04
N ARG A 34 -27.97 -3.84 -0.62
CA ARG A 34 -28.20 -3.81 -2.06
C ARG A 34 -28.97 -2.56 -2.51
N GLN A 35 -30.02 -2.19 -1.79
CA GLN A 35 -30.86 -1.04 -2.16
C GLN A 35 -30.06 0.27 -2.09
N GLU A 36 -29.18 0.40 -1.10
CA GLU A 36 -28.30 1.55 -0.94
C GLU A 36 -27.25 1.60 -2.05
N VAL A 37 -26.63 0.47 -2.40
CA VAL A 37 -25.71 0.38 -3.54
C VAL A 37 -26.42 0.72 -4.86
N ASP A 38 -27.62 0.18 -5.10
CA ASP A 38 -28.39 0.46 -6.32
C ASP A 38 -28.82 1.94 -6.38
N ALA A 39 -29.14 2.54 -5.23
CA ALA A 39 -29.44 3.97 -5.15
C ALA A 39 -28.21 4.84 -5.41
N PHE A 40 -27.07 4.47 -4.82
CA PHE A 40 -25.80 5.13 -5.05
C PHE A 40 -25.32 4.98 -6.50
N ALA A 41 -25.49 3.81 -7.11
CA ALA A 41 -25.18 3.59 -8.52
C ALA A 41 -25.98 4.51 -9.47
N ARG A 42 -27.17 4.98 -9.05
CA ARG A 42 -27.95 5.97 -9.82
C ARG A 42 -27.43 7.41 -9.65
N SER A 43 -26.65 7.71 -8.62
CA SER A 43 -26.09 9.05 -8.38
C SER A 43 -24.71 9.26 -8.99
N VAL A 44 -24.08 8.21 -9.53
CA VAL A 44 -22.75 8.27 -10.15
C VAL A 44 -22.78 7.72 -11.58
N LYS A 45 -21.81 8.14 -12.40
CA LYS A 45 -21.58 7.52 -13.71
C LYS A 45 -20.92 6.16 -13.50
N VAL A 46 -21.71 5.09 -13.61
CA VAL A 46 -21.21 3.71 -13.49
C VAL A 46 -20.38 3.37 -14.74
N VAL A 47 -19.09 3.10 -14.52
CA VAL A 47 -18.14 2.57 -15.50
C VAL A 47 -17.92 1.08 -15.26
N GLY A 48 -17.82 0.66 -13.99
CA GLY A 48 -17.48 -0.70 -13.59
C GLY A 48 -16.01 -1.06 -13.84
N GLY A 49 -15.60 -2.24 -13.36
CA GLY A 49 -14.25 -2.75 -13.54
C GLY A 49 -13.87 -2.88 -15.03
N GLN A 50 -12.63 -2.53 -15.35
CA GLN A 50 -12.08 -2.61 -16.70
C GLN A 50 -10.93 -3.62 -16.73
N PRO A 51 -10.68 -4.33 -17.84
CA PRO A 51 -9.54 -5.24 -17.96
C PRO A 51 -8.21 -4.53 -17.69
N ALA A 52 -7.26 -5.24 -17.09
CA ALA A 52 -5.89 -4.76 -16.96
C ALA A 52 -5.27 -4.48 -18.34
N PRO A 53 -4.46 -3.42 -18.47
CA PRO A 53 -3.75 -3.17 -19.72
C PRO A 53 -2.73 -4.30 -20.00
N PRO A 54 -2.33 -4.49 -21.27
CA PRO A 54 -1.32 -5.48 -21.61
C PRO A 54 0.02 -5.16 -20.94
N VAL A 55 0.82 -6.21 -20.72
CA VAL A 55 2.18 -6.08 -20.19
C VAL A 55 2.99 -5.17 -21.11
N ILE A 56 3.83 -4.32 -20.51
CA ILE A 56 4.73 -3.44 -21.25
C ILE A 56 5.69 -4.29 -22.09
N ALA A 57 5.63 -4.14 -23.42
CA ALA A 57 6.44 -4.94 -24.33
C ALA A 57 7.93 -4.58 -24.27
N ASP A 58 8.24 -3.28 -24.15
CA ASP A 58 9.61 -2.79 -24.01
C ASP A 58 9.85 -2.38 -22.55
N THR A 59 10.56 -3.22 -21.82
CA THR A 59 10.98 -3.00 -20.43
C THR A 59 12.40 -2.45 -20.34
N SER A 60 13.01 -2.05 -21.45
CA SER A 60 14.36 -1.50 -21.43
C SER A 60 14.44 -0.17 -20.68
N SER A 61 15.63 0.10 -20.15
CA SER A 61 15.92 1.41 -19.56
C SER A 61 15.75 2.52 -20.58
N LYS A 62 15.04 3.59 -20.19
CA LYS A 62 14.83 4.79 -21.01
C LYS A 62 14.65 6.02 -20.14
N LEU A 63 14.92 7.19 -20.72
CA LEU A 63 14.64 8.48 -20.09
C LEU A 63 13.14 8.56 -19.75
N VAL A 64 12.84 8.90 -18.50
CA VAL A 64 11.45 9.06 -18.03
C VAL A 64 11.18 10.43 -17.40
N ASN A 65 12.22 11.16 -17.01
CA ASN A 65 12.10 12.60 -16.75
C ASN A 65 12.38 13.38 -18.04
N ASP A 66 11.42 13.33 -18.96
CA ASP A 66 11.50 13.92 -20.29
C ASP A 66 10.61 15.17 -20.45
N LYS A 67 10.57 15.72 -21.66
CA LYS A 67 9.78 16.92 -21.99
C LYS A 67 8.26 16.68 -21.96
N GLU A 68 7.82 15.44 -22.13
CA GLU A 68 6.40 15.07 -22.10
C GLU A 68 5.92 14.86 -20.66
N HIS A 69 6.84 14.51 -19.77
CA HIS A 69 6.58 14.23 -18.35
C HIS A 69 7.34 15.18 -17.40
N PRO A 70 7.21 16.51 -17.54
CA PRO A 70 7.91 17.45 -16.66
C PRO A 70 7.35 17.37 -15.23
N TRP A 71 8.21 17.54 -14.23
CA TRP A 71 7.75 17.75 -12.87
C TRP A 71 6.98 19.08 -12.77
N LEU A 72 5.84 19.06 -12.08
CA LEU A 72 5.11 20.27 -11.70
C LEU A 72 4.78 20.23 -10.21
N PRO A 73 4.81 21.39 -9.52
CA PRO A 73 4.43 21.47 -8.12
C PRO A 73 2.95 21.12 -7.93
N LEU A 74 2.60 20.69 -6.72
CA LEU A 74 1.22 20.36 -6.36
C LEU A 74 0.34 21.60 -6.45
N ALA A 75 -0.67 21.57 -7.33
CA ALA A 75 -1.64 22.65 -7.46
C ALA A 75 -2.82 22.48 -6.49
N PRO A 76 -3.54 23.57 -6.15
CA PRO A 76 -4.75 23.48 -5.32
C PRO A 76 -5.75 22.45 -5.86
N GLY A 77 -6.27 21.59 -4.98
CA GLY A 77 -7.22 20.54 -5.32
C GLY A 77 -6.61 19.24 -5.87
N GLN A 78 -5.30 19.21 -6.14
CA GLN A 78 -4.58 17.98 -6.44
C GLN A 78 -4.19 17.26 -5.15
N GLN A 79 -4.13 15.93 -5.19
CA GLN A 79 -3.81 15.10 -4.03
C GLN A 79 -2.55 14.27 -4.22
N ARG A 80 -1.87 14.06 -3.11
CA ARG A 80 -0.77 13.12 -2.91
C ARG A 80 -1.06 12.34 -1.64
N GLY A 81 -0.40 11.20 -1.48
CA GLY A 81 -0.62 10.35 -0.34
C GLY A 81 0.67 9.74 0.19
N PRO A 82 0.58 8.54 0.76
CA PRO A 82 1.70 7.93 1.45
C PRO A 82 2.75 7.32 0.50
N CYS A 83 2.34 6.94 -0.72
CA CYS A 83 3.21 6.25 -1.67
C CYS A 83 4.08 7.25 -2.48
N PRO A 84 5.40 7.33 -2.26
CA PRO A 84 6.28 8.25 -2.98
C PRO A 84 6.34 7.96 -4.49
N GLY A 85 6.21 6.69 -4.90
CA GLY A 85 6.20 6.29 -6.30
C GLY A 85 5.00 6.87 -7.04
N LEU A 86 3.78 6.62 -6.56
CA LEU A 86 2.55 7.16 -7.17
C LEU A 86 2.51 8.69 -7.13
N ASN A 87 2.99 9.27 -6.02
CA ASN A 87 3.11 10.72 -5.90
C ASN A 87 3.99 11.31 -7.00
N THR A 88 5.14 10.68 -7.25
CA THR A 88 6.09 11.11 -8.29
C THR A 88 5.50 10.94 -9.68
N LEU A 89 4.85 9.81 -9.96
CA LEU A 89 4.17 9.58 -11.25
C LEU A 89 3.08 10.63 -11.52
N ALA A 90 2.29 10.99 -10.51
CA ALA A 90 1.30 12.07 -10.64
C ALA A 90 1.95 13.45 -10.80
N SER A 91 3.05 13.73 -10.10
CA SER A 91 3.80 14.99 -10.23
C SER A 91 4.57 15.12 -11.54
N HIS A 92 4.80 14.03 -12.27
CA HIS A 92 5.38 14.02 -13.62
C HIS A 92 4.33 13.85 -14.73
N GLY A 93 3.06 13.60 -14.39
CA GLY A 93 1.98 13.47 -15.38
C GLY A 93 1.85 12.10 -16.02
N TYR A 94 2.57 11.09 -15.53
CA TYR A 94 2.33 9.67 -15.88
C TYR A 94 0.98 9.19 -15.34
N LEU A 95 0.59 9.69 -14.17
CA LEU A 95 -0.78 9.60 -13.66
C LEU A 95 -1.46 10.96 -13.80
N PRO A 96 -2.81 11.01 -13.81
CA PRO A 96 -3.53 12.27 -13.69
C PRO A 96 -3.00 13.09 -12.51
N ARG A 97 -2.55 14.32 -12.79
CA ARG A 97 -1.91 15.20 -11.78
C ARG A 97 -2.82 15.52 -10.60
N SER A 98 -4.14 15.35 -10.78
CA SER A 98 -5.15 15.39 -9.72
C SER A 98 -4.88 14.42 -8.57
N GLY A 99 -4.13 13.34 -8.79
CA GLY A 99 -3.96 12.27 -7.83
C GLY A 99 -5.16 11.32 -7.78
N VAL A 100 -6.02 11.34 -8.80
CA VAL A 100 -7.15 10.41 -8.93
C VAL A 100 -7.04 9.69 -10.27
N ALA A 101 -6.93 8.36 -10.22
CA ALA A 101 -6.61 7.53 -11.37
C ALA A 101 -7.47 6.26 -11.38
N THR A 102 -7.54 5.61 -12.53
CA THR A 102 -8.07 4.25 -12.63
C THR A 102 -7.01 3.22 -12.21
N PRO A 103 -7.39 2.01 -11.78
CA PRO A 103 -6.42 0.93 -11.52
C PRO A 103 -5.53 0.63 -12.73
N ALA A 104 -6.12 0.68 -13.93
CA ALA A 104 -5.45 0.46 -15.20
C ALA A 104 -4.46 1.57 -15.59
N GLN A 105 -4.48 2.73 -14.93
CA GLN A 105 -3.46 3.77 -15.10
C GLN A 105 -2.25 3.56 -14.18
N ILE A 106 -2.43 2.84 -13.06
CA ILE A 106 -1.37 2.62 -12.07
C ILE A 106 -0.65 1.28 -12.31
N VAL A 107 -1.40 0.22 -12.63
CA VAL A 107 -0.93 -1.09 -13.16
C VAL A 107 0.10 -1.83 -12.28
N THR A 108 -0.33 -2.28 -11.10
CA THR A 108 0.35 -3.36 -10.35
C THR A 108 -0.67 -4.29 -9.67
N ALA A 109 -0.29 -5.53 -9.31
CA ALA A 109 -1.14 -6.44 -8.52
C ALA A 109 -1.62 -5.77 -7.22
N LEU A 110 -0.69 -5.10 -6.54
CA LEU A 110 -0.93 -4.34 -5.31
C LEU A 110 -1.94 -3.20 -5.51
N THR A 111 -2.00 -2.61 -6.72
CA THR A 111 -3.00 -1.60 -7.07
C THR A 111 -4.40 -2.16 -7.10
N TYR A 112 -4.61 -3.35 -7.67
CA TYR A 112 -5.95 -3.94 -7.68
C TYR A 112 -6.39 -4.37 -6.28
N GLY A 113 -5.43 -4.79 -5.45
CA GLY A 113 -5.66 -5.05 -4.02
C GLY A 113 -6.12 -3.79 -3.28
N SER A 114 -5.34 -2.69 -3.36
CA SER A 114 -5.73 -1.42 -2.73
C SER A 114 -7.01 -0.85 -3.32
N PHE A 115 -7.24 -0.99 -4.63
CA PHE A 115 -8.45 -0.48 -5.27
C PHE A 115 -9.74 -1.11 -4.73
N LEU A 116 -9.73 -2.41 -4.42
CA LEU A 116 -10.90 -3.12 -3.91
C LEU A 116 -11.33 -2.65 -2.51
N VAL A 117 -10.38 -2.11 -1.73
CA VAL A 117 -10.62 -1.61 -0.36
C VAL A 117 -10.72 -0.07 -0.30
N ASP A 118 -9.96 0.67 -1.10
CA ASP A 118 -9.88 2.14 -1.01
C ASP A 118 -10.53 2.88 -2.19
N GLY A 119 -10.76 2.19 -3.32
CA GLY A 119 -11.25 2.76 -4.56
C GLY A 119 -12.79 2.78 -4.67
N ASN A 120 -13.32 3.27 -5.79
CA ASN A 120 -14.75 3.18 -6.10
C ASN A 120 -14.96 2.20 -7.27
N PRO A 121 -15.43 0.96 -7.02
CA PRO A 121 -15.59 -0.06 -8.05
C PRO A 121 -16.68 0.30 -9.07
N LEU A 122 -17.62 1.20 -8.74
CA LEU A 122 -18.64 1.64 -9.69
C LEU A 122 -18.11 2.68 -10.67
N THR A 123 -17.30 3.65 -10.23
CA THR A 123 -16.71 4.68 -11.10
C THR A 123 -15.37 4.28 -11.70
N ASN A 124 -14.76 3.21 -11.19
CA ASN A 124 -13.43 2.73 -11.56
C ASN A 124 -12.30 3.73 -11.27
N LEU A 125 -12.43 4.50 -10.19
CA LEU A 125 -11.50 5.55 -9.79
C LEU A 125 -11.07 5.41 -8.33
N MET A 126 -9.81 5.73 -8.05
CA MET A 126 -9.23 5.76 -6.71
C MET A 126 -8.34 6.98 -6.54
N SER A 127 -8.37 7.56 -5.34
CA SER A 127 -7.44 8.61 -4.94
C SER A 127 -6.14 7.99 -4.44
N ILE A 128 -4.99 8.50 -4.89
CA ILE A 128 -3.67 8.09 -4.39
C ILE A 128 -3.34 8.71 -3.02
N GLY A 129 -4.20 9.58 -2.51
CA GLY A 129 -4.13 10.17 -1.18
C GLY A 129 -5.45 10.00 -0.44
N SER A 130 -5.93 11.07 0.20
CA SER A 130 -7.19 11.06 0.97
C SER A 130 -8.43 11.10 0.06
N THR A 131 -9.61 11.08 0.69
CA THR A 131 -10.92 11.06 0.01
C THR A 131 -11.02 12.20 -1.02
N SER A 132 -11.56 11.90 -2.21
CA SER A 132 -11.74 12.88 -3.29
C SER A 132 -13.16 12.87 -3.83
N SER A 133 -13.74 14.04 -4.09
CA SER A 133 -14.99 14.12 -4.85
C SER A 133 -14.83 13.73 -6.33
N LEU A 134 -13.59 13.67 -6.82
CA LEU A 134 -13.29 13.25 -8.20
C LEU A 134 -13.50 11.74 -8.41
N THR A 135 -13.56 10.93 -7.34
CA THR A 135 -13.90 9.50 -7.45
C THR A 135 -15.41 9.27 -7.55
N GLY A 136 -16.23 10.33 -7.46
CA GLY A 136 -17.68 10.29 -7.49
C GLY A 136 -18.31 10.95 -6.26
N ALA A 137 -19.64 10.93 -6.19
CA ALA A 137 -20.34 11.30 -4.96
C ALA A 137 -19.89 10.39 -3.81
N ALA A 138 -19.86 10.90 -2.58
CA ALA A 138 -19.56 10.06 -1.42
C ALA A 138 -20.67 9.01 -1.24
N PRO A 139 -20.32 7.74 -0.98
CA PRO A 139 -21.33 6.73 -0.66
C PRO A 139 -22.02 7.04 0.67
N PRO A 140 -23.24 6.51 0.89
CA PRO A 140 -23.85 6.57 2.21
C PRO A 140 -22.94 5.88 3.23
N LYS A 141 -22.98 6.36 4.48
CA LYS A 141 -22.35 5.67 5.59
C LYS A 141 -22.99 4.27 5.73
N PRO A 142 -22.22 3.24 6.06
CA PRO A 142 -20.92 3.39 6.70
C PRO A 142 -19.72 3.38 5.74
N ALA A 143 -19.91 2.98 4.47
CA ALA A 143 -18.89 2.91 3.41
C ALA A 143 -18.07 4.19 3.17
N LEU A 144 -16.81 4.03 2.78
CA LEU A 144 -15.86 5.10 2.51
C LEU A 144 -15.03 4.83 1.25
N VAL A 145 -15.19 5.65 0.20
CA VAL A 145 -14.24 5.71 -0.93
C VAL A 145 -13.08 6.63 -0.53
N SER A 146 -12.27 6.17 0.40
CA SER A 146 -11.38 7.05 1.18
C SER A 146 -9.99 7.24 0.59
N GLY A 147 -9.58 6.45 -0.40
CA GLY A 147 -8.27 6.53 -1.05
C GLY A 147 -7.13 5.93 -0.21
N LEU A 148 -5.92 5.93 -0.76
CA LEU A 148 -4.77 5.23 -0.16
C LEU A 148 -4.30 5.74 1.20
N SER A 149 -4.70 6.94 1.63
CA SER A 149 -4.38 7.43 2.99
C SER A 149 -5.20 6.74 4.09
N THR A 150 -6.10 5.81 3.74
CA THR A 150 -6.94 5.08 4.70
C THR A 150 -6.10 4.12 5.52
N HIS A 151 -6.04 4.35 6.83
CA HIS A 151 -5.27 3.48 7.73
C HIS A 151 -5.98 2.14 7.96
N GLY A 152 -5.21 1.05 7.92
CA GLY A 152 -5.65 -0.30 8.24
C GLY A 152 -6.18 -1.10 7.05
N THR A 153 -6.22 -0.51 5.85
CA THR A 153 -6.59 -1.19 4.60
C THR A 153 -5.34 -1.61 3.84
N PHE A 154 -4.75 -0.68 3.09
CA PHE A 154 -3.44 -0.80 2.47
C PHE A 154 -2.38 -0.04 3.30
N GLU A 155 -2.68 1.20 3.67
CA GLU A 155 -1.80 2.01 4.53
C GLU A 155 -1.74 1.46 5.96
N GLY A 156 -0.58 1.58 6.60
CA GLY A 156 -0.37 0.99 7.91
C GLY A 156 0.86 1.48 8.64
N ASP A 157 1.03 0.96 9.85
CA ASP A 157 2.05 1.44 10.78
C ASP A 157 3.47 1.10 10.35
N ALA A 158 4.46 1.71 11.04
CA ALA A 158 5.88 1.54 10.77
C ALA A 158 6.31 1.97 9.36
N SER A 159 5.63 2.95 8.76
CA SER A 159 6.09 3.55 7.48
C SER A 159 7.46 4.21 7.62
N MET A 160 8.26 4.20 6.54
CA MET A 160 9.65 4.66 6.55
C MET A 160 9.77 6.18 6.79
N THR A 161 8.85 6.95 6.21
CA THR A 161 8.89 8.42 6.17
C THR A 161 7.54 9.07 6.48
N ARG A 162 6.55 8.28 6.90
CA ARG A 162 5.20 8.70 7.31
C ARG A 162 4.98 8.24 8.75
N SER A 163 4.26 9.03 9.55
CA SER A 163 3.95 8.64 10.92
C SER A 163 2.88 7.55 10.97
N ASP A 164 2.83 6.78 12.04
CA ASP A 164 1.68 5.90 12.29
C ASP A 164 0.41 6.74 12.47
N ALA A 165 -0.74 6.25 12.02
CA ALA A 165 -1.99 7.01 12.08
C ALA A 165 -2.38 7.39 13.52
N PHE A 166 -2.11 6.50 14.49
CA PHE A 166 -2.31 6.78 15.91
C PHE A 166 -1.54 8.02 16.39
N LEU A 167 -0.36 8.26 15.81
CA LEU A 167 0.54 9.34 16.19
C LEU A 167 0.23 10.65 15.45
N GLY A 168 -0.68 10.63 14.47
CA GLY A 168 -1.11 11.81 13.72
C GLY A 168 -1.23 11.56 12.22
N ASP A 169 -0.35 12.18 11.44
CA ASP A 169 -0.43 12.21 9.98
C ASP A 169 0.27 11.00 9.33
N ASN A 170 -0.53 10.10 8.75
CA ASN A 170 -0.05 8.87 8.11
C ASN A 170 0.31 8.97 6.63
N HIS A 171 0.22 10.16 6.02
CA HIS A 171 0.43 10.29 4.57
C HIS A 171 1.45 11.37 4.20
N SER A 172 1.54 12.45 4.97
CA SER A 172 2.53 13.50 4.71
C SER A 172 3.95 13.02 5.00
N PHE A 173 4.90 13.54 4.21
CA PHE A 173 6.32 13.34 4.48
C PHE A 173 6.70 13.90 5.86
N ASN A 174 7.40 13.08 6.66
CA ASN A 174 7.88 13.44 7.98
C ASN A 174 9.41 13.60 7.95
N GLU A 175 9.87 14.84 8.11
CA GLU A 175 11.31 15.19 8.09
C GLU A 175 12.10 14.45 9.17
N THR A 176 11.56 14.33 10.39
CA THR A 176 12.24 13.62 11.48
C THR A 176 12.48 12.14 11.17
N LEU A 177 11.50 11.46 10.56
CA LEU A 177 11.66 10.07 10.14
C LEU A 177 12.66 9.93 8.98
N PHE A 178 12.66 10.89 8.06
CA PHE A 178 13.64 10.90 6.97
C PHE A 178 15.06 11.17 7.48
N ASP A 179 15.23 12.05 8.46
CA ASP A 179 16.53 12.31 9.10
C ASP A 179 17.07 11.06 9.81
N GLN A 180 16.20 10.28 10.46
CA GLN A 180 16.57 8.97 11.00
C GLN A 180 17.06 8.02 9.91
N LEU A 181 16.34 7.93 8.78
CA LEU A 181 16.75 7.12 7.63
C LEU A 181 18.12 7.56 7.08
N VAL A 182 18.34 8.87 6.96
CA VAL A 182 19.64 9.45 6.55
C VAL A 182 20.74 9.07 7.53
N GLN A 183 20.47 9.13 8.84
CA GLN A 183 21.44 8.77 9.87
C GLN A 183 21.84 7.29 9.78
N ILE A 184 20.86 6.39 9.69
CA ILE A 184 21.11 4.95 9.50
C ILE A 184 21.92 4.71 8.23
N SER A 185 21.57 5.37 7.13
CA SER A 185 22.28 5.25 5.85
C SER A 185 23.74 5.71 5.94
N LYS A 186 24.05 6.70 6.77
CA LYS A 186 25.43 7.13 7.04
C LYS A 186 26.18 6.11 7.90
N GLU A 187 25.51 5.54 8.90
CA GLU A 187 26.12 4.61 9.85
C GLU A 187 26.43 3.24 9.23
N VAL A 188 25.48 2.68 8.47
CA VAL A 188 25.59 1.29 7.96
C VAL A 188 25.55 1.19 6.44
N GLY A 189 25.09 2.23 5.74
CA GLY A 189 24.93 2.26 4.28
C GLY A 189 26.07 2.94 3.53
N GLY A 190 27.14 3.36 4.20
CA GLY A 190 28.24 4.09 3.59
C GLY A 190 27.84 5.47 3.04
N GLY A 191 26.82 6.10 3.64
CA GLY A 191 26.28 7.39 3.20
C GLY A 191 25.21 7.29 2.11
N LYS A 192 24.77 6.08 1.75
CA LYS A 192 23.71 5.82 0.77
C LYS A 192 22.65 4.90 1.34
N TYR A 193 21.44 4.95 0.77
CA TYR A 193 20.41 3.97 1.08
C TYR A 193 20.65 2.70 0.26
N ASN A 194 21.13 1.64 0.91
CA ASN A 194 21.37 0.33 0.33
C ASN A 194 20.64 -0.75 1.14
N ILE A 195 20.84 -2.03 0.81
CA ILE A 195 20.17 -3.15 1.49
C ILE A 195 20.46 -3.20 3.01
N THR A 196 21.66 -2.82 3.45
CA THR A 196 22.01 -2.78 4.88
C THR A 196 21.24 -1.68 5.59
N ALA A 197 21.20 -0.48 5.03
CA ALA A 197 20.42 0.62 5.60
C ALA A 197 18.91 0.34 5.59
N ALA A 198 18.41 -0.30 4.54
CA ALA A 198 17.03 -0.75 4.40
C ALA A 198 16.61 -1.69 5.55
N THR A 199 17.42 -2.72 5.79
CA THR A 199 17.23 -3.68 6.88
C THR A 199 17.16 -3.02 8.26
N GLU A 200 18.15 -2.20 8.61
CA GLU A 200 18.19 -1.55 9.93
C GLU A 200 17.05 -0.56 10.11
N MET A 201 16.72 0.21 9.06
CA MET A 201 15.64 1.18 9.13
C MET A 201 14.27 0.51 9.30
N ARG A 202 13.98 -0.58 8.60
CA ARG A 202 12.73 -1.35 8.79
C ARG A 202 12.59 -1.83 10.23
N PHE A 203 13.67 -2.36 10.81
CA PHE A 203 13.64 -2.84 12.19
C PHE A 203 13.49 -1.69 13.19
N GLN A 204 14.21 -0.58 13.02
CA GLN A 204 14.04 0.61 13.85
C GLN A 204 12.59 1.12 13.80
N ARG A 205 11.99 1.22 12.61
CA ARG A 205 10.59 1.68 12.48
C ARG A 205 9.60 0.75 13.16
N PHE A 206 9.83 -0.56 13.11
CA PHE A 206 9.05 -1.53 13.87
C PHE A 206 9.17 -1.29 15.39
N GLN A 207 10.39 -1.21 15.91
CA GLN A 207 10.64 -0.99 17.35
C GLN A 207 10.03 0.32 17.86
N ASP A 208 10.20 1.40 17.10
CA ASP A 208 9.61 2.70 17.39
C ASP A 208 8.09 2.66 17.52
N SER A 209 7.44 1.89 16.64
CA SER A 209 5.97 1.77 16.61
C SER A 209 5.50 0.93 17.80
N VAL A 210 6.17 -0.20 18.08
CA VAL A 210 5.94 -1.00 19.29
C VAL A 210 6.06 -0.16 20.57
N ALA A 211 7.03 0.76 20.62
CA ALA A 211 7.28 1.57 21.80
C ALA A 211 6.29 2.74 21.99
N ARG A 212 5.72 3.28 20.91
CA ARG A 212 5.00 4.56 20.93
C ARG A 212 3.54 4.48 20.48
N ASN A 213 3.16 3.45 19.75
CA ASN A 213 1.83 3.26 19.21
C ASN A 213 1.10 2.11 19.94
N PRO A 214 0.22 2.40 20.92
CA PRO A 214 -0.53 1.38 21.66
C PRO A 214 -1.56 0.63 20.79
N THR A 215 -1.85 1.12 19.58
CA THR A 215 -2.73 0.46 18.61
C THR A 215 -1.94 -0.15 17.44
N PHE A 216 -0.63 -0.32 17.59
CA PHE A 216 0.27 -0.82 16.54
C PHE A 216 -0.26 -2.12 15.92
N ASN A 217 -0.49 -2.10 14.61
CA ASN A 217 -0.92 -3.25 13.83
C ASN A 217 0.07 -3.55 12.70
N PHE A 218 0.69 -4.73 12.77
CA PHE A 218 1.68 -5.21 11.80
C PHE A 218 1.36 -6.62 11.32
N ALA A 219 0.08 -6.92 11.13
CA ALA A 219 -0.42 -8.15 10.52
C ALA A 219 -0.50 -8.03 8.99
N ASN A 220 -0.80 -9.13 8.29
CA ASN A 220 -1.05 -9.08 6.84
C ASN A 220 -2.31 -8.26 6.52
N PRO A 221 -2.34 -7.50 5.41
CA PRO A 221 -1.31 -7.40 4.37
C PRO A 221 -0.16 -6.43 4.71
N ARG A 222 -0.27 -5.64 5.79
CA ARG A 222 0.73 -4.63 6.17
C ARG A 222 2.11 -5.23 6.38
N PHE A 223 2.21 -6.39 7.03
CA PHE A 223 3.49 -7.08 7.23
C PHE A 223 4.25 -7.24 5.91
N ALA A 224 3.65 -7.90 4.90
CA ALA A 224 4.29 -8.11 3.60
C ALA A 224 4.60 -6.80 2.87
N THR A 225 3.65 -5.87 2.79
CA THR A 225 3.83 -4.59 2.07
C THR A 225 4.93 -3.75 2.70
N ALA A 226 5.05 -3.73 4.03
CA ALA A 226 6.09 -2.97 4.73
C ALA A 226 7.51 -3.40 4.32
N PHE A 227 7.77 -4.69 4.12
CA PHE A 227 9.07 -5.19 3.66
C PHE A 227 9.31 -4.88 2.18
N ALA A 228 8.31 -5.12 1.33
CA ALA A 228 8.41 -4.82 -0.10
C ALA A 228 8.69 -3.33 -0.34
N GLU A 229 7.97 -2.44 0.35
CA GLU A 229 8.15 -0.98 0.27
C GLU A 229 9.54 -0.52 0.70
N THR A 230 10.20 -1.25 1.60
CA THR A 230 11.58 -0.98 1.99
C THR A 230 12.58 -1.34 0.88
N ALA A 231 12.26 -2.33 0.02
CA ALA A 231 13.08 -2.66 -1.14
C ALA A 231 12.83 -1.72 -2.34
N PHE A 232 11.63 -1.13 -2.48
CA PHE A 232 11.26 -0.33 -3.65
C PHE A 232 12.22 0.82 -4.01
N PRO A 233 12.81 1.59 -3.07
CA PRO A 233 13.77 2.63 -3.44
C PRO A 233 15.00 2.06 -4.17
N LEU A 234 15.45 0.86 -3.81
CA LEU A 234 16.57 0.17 -4.46
C LEU A 234 16.18 -0.31 -5.87
N ALA A 235 14.93 -0.75 -6.03
CA ALA A 235 14.43 -1.27 -7.29
C ALA A 235 14.08 -0.16 -8.31
N PHE A 236 13.55 0.98 -7.84
CA PHE A 236 12.86 1.94 -8.70
C PHE A 236 13.37 3.38 -8.65
N PHE A 237 14.08 3.80 -7.59
CA PHE A 237 14.54 5.20 -7.45
C PHE A 237 16.01 5.39 -7.81
N ILE A 238 16.75 4.30 -8.04
CA ILE A 238 18.08 4.32 -8.61
C ILE A 238 17.96 4.49 -10.14
N ASP A 239 18.75 5.39 -10.72
CA ASP A 239 18.78 5.57 -12.19
C ASP A 239 19.13 4.24 -12.86
N GLY A 240 18.39 3.86 -13.90
CA GLY A 240 18.52 2.54 -14.52
C GLY A 240 19.89 2.24 -15.12
N ARG A 241 20.74 3.27 -15.31
CA ARG A 241 22.15 3.12 -15.74
C ARG A 241 23.09 2.84 -14.58
N ASP A 242 22.70 3.18 -13.34
CA ASP A 242 23.44 2.86 -12.12
C ASP A 242 23.09 1.44 -11.65
N LYS A 243 24.12 0.61 -11.46
CA LYS A 243 24.00 -0.79 -11.04
C LYS A 243 24.52 -1.04 -9.63
N SER A 244 24.78 0.02 -8.85
CA SER A 244 25.37 -0.06 -7.51
C SER A 244 24.42 -0.59 -6.43
N LEU A 245 23.11 -0.59 -6.69
CA LEU A 245 22.06 -0.89 -5.69
C LEU A 245 22.19 -0.03 -4.42
N ALA A 246 22.70 1.21 -4.57
CA ALA A 246 22.86 2.17 -3.50
C ALA A 246 22.32 3.54 -3.91
N LEU A 247 21.15 3.88 -3.38
CA LEU A 247 20.44 5.12 -3.68
C LEU A 247 21.08 6.30 -2.96
N ASP A 248 21.36 7.36 -3.72
CA ASP A 248 21.79 8.64 -3.18
C ASP A 248 20.69 9.30 -2.33
N LEU A 249 21.05 9.88 -1.18
CA LEU A 249 20.09 10.40 -0.21
C LEU A 249 19.39 11.68 -0.67
N ASP A 250 20.02 12.49 -1.52
CA ASP A 250 19.38 13.68 -2.10
C ASP A 250 18.38 13.26 -3.18
N VAL A 251 18.73 12.26 -3.99
CA VAL A 251 17.78 11.64 -4.94
C VAL A 251 16.59 11.04 -4.18
N MET A 252 16.85 10.30 -3.10
CA MET A 252 15.80 9.72 -2.26
C MET A 252 14.87 10.80 -1.69
N ARG A 253 15.42 11.90 -1.19
CA ARG A 253 14.62 13.04 -0.70
C ARG A 253 13.70 13.59 -1.80
N GLY A 254 14.19 13.72 -3.03
CA GLY A 254 13.40 14.14 -4.18
C GLY A 254 12.14 13.29 -4.38
N PHE A 255 12.26 11.96 -4.32
CA PHE A 255 11.10 11.06 -4.43
C PHE A 255 10.17 11.13 -3.20
N PHE A 256 10.74 11.11 -1.99
CA PHE A 256 9.95 10.96 -0.76
C PHE A 256 9.23 12.23 -0.31
N LYS A 257 9.87 13.39 -0.51
CA LYS A 257 9.39 14.72 -0.10
C LYS A 257 8.80 15.49 -1.27
N ASP A 258 9.55 15.61 -2.36
CA ASP A 258 9.23 16.55 -3.45
C ASP A 258 8.44 15.88 -4.60
N SER A 259 8.29 14.55 -4.54
CA SER A 259 7.64 13.74 -5.58
C SER A 259 8.25 14.00 -6.95
N SER A 260 9.59 14.04 -7.02
CA SER A 260 10.34 14.44 -8.21
C SER A 260 11.42 13.43 -8.57
N MET A 261 11.49 13.06 -9.86
CA MET A 261 12.64 12.37 -10.43
C MET A 261 13.80 13.35 -10.65
N PRO A 262 15.06 12.93 -10.50
CA PRO A 262 16.20 13.78 -10.84
C PRO A 262 16.23 14.11 -12.35
N PRO A 263 16.90 15.19 -12.77
CA PRO A 263 17.13 15.45 -14.20
C PRO A 263 17.82 14.27 -14.88
N ASP A 264 17.47 14.01 -16.15
CA ASP A 264 18.02 12.89 -16.94
C ASP A 264 17.77 11.50 -16.33
N PHE A 265 16.77 11.36 -15.44
CA PHE A 265 16.45 10.09 -14.81
C PHE A 265 15.96 9.04 -15.81
N HIS A 266 16.65 7.90 -15.85
CA HIS A 266 16.24 6.74 -16.61
C HIS A 266 15.58 5.70 -15.71
N ARG A 267 14.45 5.12 -16.15
CA ARG A 267 13.86 3.97 -15.43
C ARG A 267 14.80 2.76 -15.50
N ARG A 268 14.62 1.82 -14.58
CA ARG A 268 15.36 0.55 -14.58
C ARG A 268 15.23 -0.22 -15.90
N ASP A 269 16.19 -1.11 -16.11
CA ASP A 269 16.14 -2.12 -17.16
C ASP A 269 15.42 -3.37 -16.62
N GLY A 270 14.48 -3.90 -17.40
CA GLY A 270 13.63 -5.03 -17.04
C GLY A 270 12.48 -4.70 -16.08
N ALA A 271 11.56 -5.64 -15.94
CA ALA A 271 10.52 -5.60 -14.91
C ALA A 271 11.11 -6.01 -13.54
N SER A 272 10.47 -5.57 -12.45
CA SER A 272 10.67 -6.11 -11.11
C SER A 272 9.29 -6.30 -10.49
N ASP A 273 9.09 -7.43 -9.82
CA ASP A 273 7.90 -7.71 -9.01
C ASP A 273 8.09 -7.27 -7.55
N ALA A 274 9.28 -6.75 -7.23
CA ALA A 274 9.72 -6.36 -5.90
C ALA A 274 9.62 -7.46 -4.82
N GLY A 275 9.55 -8.72 -5.26
CA GLY A 275 9.75 -9.93 -4.47
C GLY A 275 11.15 -10.53 -4.65
N ASP A 276 12.09 -9.72 -5.14
CA ASP A 276 13.49 -10.07 -5.35
C ASP A 276 14.20 -10.39 -4.01
N SER A 277 15.44 -10.89 -4.09
CA SER A 277 16.27 -11.31 -2.93
C SER A 277 16.33 -10.30 -1.78
N GLU A 278 16.18 -9.01 -2.08
CA GLU A 278 16.19 -7.89 -1.14
C GLU A 278 15.03 -7.98 -0.14
N PHE A 279 13.83 -8.37 -0.58
CA PHE A 279 12.68 -8.56 0.30
C PHE A 279 13.00 -9.59 1.38
N ASP A 280 13.49 -10.76 0.95
CA ASP A 280 13.83 -11.87 1.85
C ASP A 280 14.96 -11.46 2.81
N ILE A 281 15.97 -10.74 2.33
CA ILE A 281 17.07 -10.24 3.17
C ILE A 281 16.51 -9.31 4.25
N ILE A 282 15.69 -8.32 3.91
CA ILE A 282 15.16 -7.35 4.89
C ILE A 282 14.28 -8.06 5.92
N GLN A 283 13.43 -8.99 5.48
CA GLN A 283 12.52 -9.73 6.35
C GLN A 283 13.26 -10.68 7.29
N LEU A 284 14.32 -11.35 6.83
CA LEU A 284 15.02 -12.39 7.59
C LEU A 284 16.18 -11.86 8.45
N SER A 285 16.62 -10.62 8.24
CA SER A 285 17.77 -10.06 8.96
C SER A 285 17.51 -9.76 10.45
N HIS A 286 16.25 -9.56 10.84
CA HIS A 286 15.87 -9.23 12.22
C HIS A 286 14.66 -10.06 12.67
N ASN A 287 14.53 -10.24 13.97
CA ASN A 287 13.37 -10.92 14.56
C ASN A 287 12.23 -9.93 14.77
N TYR A 288 11.20 -10.02 13.93
CA TYR A 288 9.95 -9.32 14.10
C TYR A 288 9.02 -10.19 14.95
N PHE A 289 8.70 -9.77 16.17
CA PHE A 289 7.72 -10.50 16.99
C PHE A 289 6.31 -10.22 16.45
N PRO A 290 5.55 -11.25 16.04
CA PRO A 290 4.23 -11.04 15.48
C PRO A 290 3.26 -10.60 16.57
N GLY A 291 2.83 -9.35 16.52
CA GLY A 291 1.63 -8.88 17.21
C GLY A 291 0.41 -9.24 16.36
N PHE A 292 -0.06 -10.49 16.40
CA PHE A 292 -1.20 -11.04 15.64
C PHE A 292 -0.90 -11.65 14.27
N ASN A 293 -0.02 -12.64 14.20
CA ASN A 293 -0.13 -13.67 13.16
C ASN A 293 0.21 -15.06 13.74
N ASN A 294 -0.69 -16.02 13.53
CA ASN A 294 -0.48 -17.44 13.82
C ASN A 294 0.63 -17.97 12.88
N GLY A 295 1.88 -17.79 13.30
CA GLY A 295 2.97 -18.75 13.12
C GLY A 295 3.16 -19.43 11.77
N THR A 296 2.90 -18.78 10.65
CA THR A 296 3.31 -19.28 9.33
C THR A 296 4.20 -18.24 8.66
N GLY A 297 5.46 -18.25 9.09
CA GLY A 297 6.56 -17.72 8.30
C GLY A 297 6.69 -18.57 7.04
N GLY A 298 6.09 -18.08 5.96
CA GLY A 298 6.23 -18.65 4.63
C GLY A 298 5.85 -17.57 3.62
N SER A 299 6.72 -17.35 2.64
CA SER A 299 6.53 -16.47 1.47
C SER A 299 5.42 -16.96 0.52
N CYS A 300 4.36 -17.58 1.04
CA CYS A 300 3.26 -17.99 0.21
C CYS A 300 2.43 -16.75 -0.14
N ILE A 301 2.79 -16.12 -1.25
CA ILE A 301 1.94 -15.20 -2.02
C ILE A 301 0.50 -15.75 -2.06
N SER A 302 0.34 -17.06 -2.20
CA SER A 302 -0.95 -17.75 -2.10
C SER A 302 -1.72 -17.47 -0.80
N LEU A 303 -1.10 -17.54 0.39
CA LEU A 303 -1.78 -17.30 1.67
C LEU A 303 -2.24 -15.85 1.79
N THR A 304 -1.41 -14.89 1.39
CA THR A 304 -1.77 -13.47 1.35
C THR A 304 -2.89 -13.21 0.35
N MET A 305 -2.88 -13.86 -0.81
CA MET A 305 -3.96 -13.76 -1.81
C MET A 305 -5.28 -14.34 -1.29
N HIS A 306 -5.26 -15.51 -0.65
CA HIS A 306 -6.47 -16.11 -0.07
C HIS A 306 -7.02 -15.25 1.07
N GLN A 307 -6.15 -14.71 1.93
CA GLN A 307 -6.55 -13.76 2.98
C GLN A 307 -7.19 -12.52 2.37
N PHE A 308 -6.60 -11.96 1.31
CA PHE A 308 -7.14 -10.78 0.63
C PHE A 308 -8.51 -11.04 -0.02
N VAL A 309 -8.68 -12.18 -0.71
CA VAL A 309 -9.98 -12.56 -1.27
C VAL A 309 -11.01 -12.76 -0.15
N ASN A 310 -10.64 -13.39 0.96
CA ASN A 310 -11.52 -13.56 2.12
C ASN A 310 -11.93 -12.21 2.72
N THR A 311 -11.00 -11.27 2.90
CA THR A 311 -11.33 -9.90 3.35
C THR A 311 -12.27 -9.23 2.37
N THR A 312 -12.05 -9.37 1.05
CA THR A 312 -12.97 -8.84 0.03
C THR A 312 -14.37 -9.44 0.16
N MET A 313 -14.49 -10.74 0.45
CA MET A 313 -15.77 -11.40 0.69
C MET A 313 -16.45 -10.92 1.97
N GLU A 314 -15.69 -10.63 3.03
CA GLU A 314 -16.23 -10.05 4.27
C GLU A 314 -16.76 -8.62 4.06
N LEU A 315 -16.06 -7.82 3.24
CA LEU A 315 -16.48 -6.48 2.85
C LEU A 315 -17.73 -6.50 1.96
N TYR A 316 -17.83 -7.50 1.09
CA TYR A 316 -18.92 -7.66 0.13
C TYR A 316 -19.54 -9.06 0.25
N PRO A 317 -20.40 -9.32 1.25
CA PRO A 317 -20.91 -10.68 1.49
C PRO A 317 -21.94 -11.16 0.44
N ASN A 318 -22.62 -10.25 -0.25
CA ASN A 318 -23.61 -10.60 -1.28
C ASN A 318 -23.76 -9.49 -2.36
N PRO A 319 -22.68 -9.13 -3.09
CA PRO A 319 -22.74 -8.10 -4.10
C PRO A 319 -23.60 -8.56 -5.27
N GLN A 320 -24.38 -7.64 -5.85
CA GLN A 320 -25.23 -7.91 -7.02
C GLN A 320 -25.04 -6.84 -8.09
N GLY A 321 -25.63 -7.08 -9.28
CA GLY A 321 -25.73 -6.07 -10.34
C GLY A 321 -24.38 -5.52 -10.80
N ALA A 322 -24.29 -4.19 -10.87
CA ALA A 322 -23.09 -3.50 -11.33
C ALA A 322 -21.89 -3.68 -10.37
N LEU A 323 -22.14 -3.68 -9.06
CA LEU A 323 -21.09 -3.88 -8.06
C LEU A 323 -20.47 -5.27 -8.17
N ARG A 324 -21.28 -6.33 -8.29
CA ARG A 324 -20.77 -7.70 -8.48
C ARG A 324 -19.89 -7.82 -9.72
N ARG A 325 -20.34 -7.27 -10.86
CA ARG A 325 -19.56 -7.30 -12.11
C ARG A 325 -18.24 -6.56 -11.96
N ALA A 326 -18.24 -5.40 -11.31
CA ALA A 326 -17.02 -4.64 -11.07
C ALA A 326 -16.05 -5.38 -10.13
N LEU A 327 -16.54 -5.98 -9.04
CA LEU A 327 -15.72 -6.75 -8.12
C LEU A 327 -15.08 -7.95 -8.82
N ASN A 328 -15.85 -8.71 -9.61
CA ASN A 328 -15.31 -9.85 -10.36
C ASN A 328 -14.19 -9.45 -11.32
N VAL A 329 -14.38 -8.40 -12.12
CA VAL A 329 -13.33 -7.94 -13.05
C VAL A 329 -12.06 -7.48 -12.29
N ASN A 330 -12.22 -6.80 -11.14
CA ASN A 330 -11.06 -6.37 -10.37
C ASN A 330 -10.36 -7.53 -9.65
N LEU A 331 -11.09 -8.55 -9.20
CA LEU A 331 -10.53 -9.79 -8.66
C LEU A 331 -9.81 -10.60 -9.74
N ASP A 332 -10.35 -10.65 -10.97
CA ASP A 332 -9.67 -11.25 -12.11
C ASP A 332 -8.35 -10.54 -12.39
N ASN A 333 -8.37 -9.20 -12.46
CA ASN A 333 -7.16 -8.40 -12.67
C ASN A 333 -6.12 -8.56 -11.55
N PHE A 334 -6.58 -8.61 -10.29
CA PHE A 334 -5.72 -8.83 -9.12
C PHE A 334 -4.96 -10.16 -9.22
N PHE A 335 -5.57 -11.16 -9.84
CA PHE A 335 -5.02 -12.50 -9.96
C PHE A 335 -4.05 -12.69 -11.12
N ILE A 336 -4.13 -11.88 -12.18
CA ILE A 336 -3.28 -11.98 -13.39
C ILE A 336 -1.80 -12.21 -13.04
N PRO A 337 -1.16 -11.42 -12.16
CA PRO A 337 0.28 -11.50 -11.92
C PRO A 337 0.74 -12.77 -11.18
N VAL A 338 -0.18 -13.53 -10.59
CA VAL A 338 0.11 -14.75 -9.81
C VAL A 338 -0.55 -16.00 -10.38
N SER A 339 -1.13 -15.88 -11.57
CA SER A 339 -1.90 -16.93 -12.22
C SER A 339 -1.13 -18.21 -12.52
N SER A 340 0.20 -18.12 -12.61
CA SER A 340 1.12 -19.26 -12.74
C SER A 340 1.28 -20.07 -11.45
N ASP A 341 1.13 -19.42 -10.30
CA ASP A 341 1.59 -19.95 -9.00
C ASP A 341 0.44 -20.23 -8.03
N CYS A 342 -0.76 -19.72 -8.33
CA CYS A 342 -1.95 -19.88 -7.51
C CYS A 342 -3.13 -20.37 -8.37
N ALA A 343 -4.15 -20.95 -7.72
CA ALA A 343 -5.47 -21.15 -8.34
C ALA A 343 -6.38 -19.97 -8.00
N GLN A 344 -7.11 -19.45 -9.00
CA GLN A 344 -8.00 -18.32 -8.79
C GLN A 344 -9.24 -18.75 -8.00
N LEU A 345 -9.62 -17.94 -7.01
CA LEU A 345 -10.92 -18.04 -6.37
C LEU A 345 -11.92 -17.13 -7.08
N HIS A 346 -13.12 -17.65 -7.34
CA HIS A 346 -14.24 -16.88 -7.91
C HIS A 346 -15.34 -16.75 -6.84
N PRO A 347 -15.21 -15.81 -5.90
CA PRO A 347 -16.07 -15.76 -4.72
C PRO A 347 -17.51 -15.29 -5.01
N PHE A 348 -17.75 -14.60 -6.13
CA PHE A 348 -19.07 -14.09 -6.50
C PHE A 348 -19.55 -14.71 -7.82
N PRO A 349 -20.38 -15.77 -7.76
CA PRO A 349 -20.94 -16.41 -8.96
C PRO A 349 -21.96 -15.53 -9.69
#